data_AF-A0AAV3KFU3-F1
#
_entry.id   AF-A0AAV3KFU3-F1
#
_cell.length_a   1.000
_cell.length_b   1.000
_cell.length_c   1.000
_cell.angle_alpha   90.00
_cell.angle_beta   90.00
_cell.angle_gamma   90.00
#
_symmetry.space_group_name_H-M   'P 1'
#
loop_
_entity.id
_entity.type
_entity.pdbx_description
1 polymer ?
#
loop_
_entity_poly.entity_id
_entity_poly.type
_entity_poly.pdbx_seq_one_letter_code
_entity_poly.pdbx_strand_id
1 'polypeptide(L)'
;MILSCTKMKDAEEPLRRAYDLNVVDLYVDDDGDQITSLVLNDEGREVKEVDVASDPDLAGISRLTENHFALWQAIRSRTANGEGCTRSLVRDDMRAMGFDVNKKFTRWLDKLEKDGLIAFDGERIMPLSQRNKVGD
;
A
#
# COMPACT_ATOMS: atom_id res chain seq x y z
N MET A 1 4.64 -0.24 51.76
CA MET A 1 4.59 0.29 50.37
C MET A 1 4.90 -0.88 49.45
N ILE A 2 3.88 -1.47 48.83
CA ILE A 2 4.00 -2.69 48.00
C ILE A 2 3.94 -2.22 46.55
N LEU A 3 5.10 -2.22 45.88
CA LEU A 3 5.18 -2.08 44.43
C LEU A 3 4.91 -3.45 43.82
N SER A 4 3.65 -3.72 43.46
CA SER A 4 3.29 -4.89 42.66
C SER A 4 3.72 -4.65 41.22
N CYS A 5 4.98 -4.94 40.90
CA CYS A 5 5.46 -4.96 39.53
C CYS A 5 4.75 -6.10 38.78
N THR A 6 3.76 -5.77 37.93
CA THR A 6 3.28 -6.70 36.90
C THR A 6 4.33 -6.79 35.81
N LYS A 7 5.29 -7.69 36.01
CA LYS A 7 6.17 -8.19 34.95
C LYS A 7 5.27 -8.80 33.88
N MET A 8 5.27 -8.22 32.67
CA MET A 8 4.65 -8.85 31.50
C MET A 8 5.29 -10.24 31.30
N LYS A 9 4.47 -11.27 31.10
CA LYS A 9 4.96 -12.60 30.74
C LYS A 9 5.31 -12.58 29.25
N ASP A 10 6.53 -13.01 28.91
CA ASP A 10 7.07 -13.16 27.54
C ASP A 10 6.33 -14.18 26.64
N ALA A 11 5.11 -14.60 26.97
CA ALA A 11 4.53 -15.82 26.43
C ALA A 11 3.49 -15.64 25.31
N GLU A 12 3.03 -14.43 24.99
CA GLU A 12 2.08 -14.22 23.89
C GLU A 12 2.46 -12.95 23.11
N GLU A 13 2.71 -13.11 21.81
CA GLU A 13 2.94 -11.99 20.90
C GLU A 13 1.70 -11.09 20.92
N PRO A 14 1.82 -9.79 21.26
CA PRO A 14 0.68 -8.91 21.34
C PRO A 14 -0.04 -8.85 19.99
N LEU A 15 -1.37 -8.83 20.03
CA LEU A 15 -2.19 -8.70 18.83
C LEU A 15 -1.72 -7.49 18.01
N ARG A 16 -1.42 -7.73 16.73
CA ARG A 16 -0.96 -6.72 15.79
C ARG A 16 -2.04 -5.63 15.67
N ARG A 17 -1.74 -4.42 16.14
CA ARG A 17 -2.62 -3.24 16.08
C ARG A 17 -1.88 -2.08 15.41
N ALA A 18 -2.60 -1.25 14.68
CA ALA A 18 -2.07 0.00 14.16
C ALA A 18 -2.49 1.14 15.08
N TYR A 19 -1.56 2.01 15.42
CA TYR A 19 -1.84 3.19 16.24
C TYR A 19 -1.57 4.43 15.40
N ASP A 20 -2.52 5.35 15.39
CA ASP A 20 -2.39 6.59 14.64
C ASP A 20 -1.65 7.63 15.50
N LEU A 21 -0.85 8.47 14.85
CA LEU A 21 -0.12 9.56 15.50
C LEU A 21 -0.84 10.88 15.22
N ASN A 22 -1.10 11.65 16.27
CA ASN A 22 -1.65 12.98 16.17
C ASN A 22 -0.52 14.02 16.26
N VAL A 23 -0.53 14.99 15.35
CA VAL A 23 0.38 16.13 15.40
C VAL A 23 -0.11 17.10 16.47
N VAL A 24 0.78 17.52 17.36
CA VAL A 24 0.53 18.51 18.41
C VAL A 24 1.53 19.63 18.27
N ASP A 25 1.03 20.86 18.20
CA ASP A 25 1.86 22.05 18.14
C ASP A 25 2.44 22.36 19.53
N LEU A 26 3.77 22.47 19.63
CA LEU A 26 4.44 22.74 20.90
C LEU A 26 4.68 24.23 21.10
N TYR A 27 5.43 24.85 20.18
CA TYR A 27 5.73 26.28 20.18
C TYR A 27 6.32 26.69 18.82
N VAL A 28 6.51 27.99 18.62
CA VAL A 28 7.23 28.55 17.47
C VAL A 28 8.62 28.96 17.93
N ASP A 29 9.66 28.51 17.25
CA ASP A 29 11.04 28.84 17.60
C ASP A 29 11.43 30.28 17.25
N ASP A 30 12.66 30.67 17.59
CA ASP A 30 13.18 32.02 17.37
C ASP A 30 13.32 32.37 15.87
N ASP A 31 13.37 31.36 14.99
CA ASP A 31 13.43 31.52 13.54
C ASP A 31 12.01 31.60 12.91
N GLY A 32 10.97 31.42 13.70
CA GLY A 32 9.57 31.49 13.28
C GLY A 32 9.01 30.15 12.79
N ASP A 33 9.74 29.05 12.96
CA ASP A 33 9.31 27.72 12.55
C ASP A 33 8.40 27.08 13.62
N GLN A 34 7.28 26.52 13.16
CA GLN A 34 6.33 25.84 14.02
C GLN A 34 6.89 24.47 14.42
N ILE A 35 7.29 24.34 15.69
CA ILE A 35 7.74 23.07 16.25
C ILE A 35 6.52 22.24 16.65
N THR A 36 6.41 21.06 16.06
CA THR A 36 5.34 20.10 16.32
C THR A 36 5.89 18.75 16.78
N SER A 37 5.09 18.02 17.54
CA SER A 37 5.41 16.68 18.03
C SER A 37 4.31 15.69 17.67
N LEU A 38 4.69 14.42 17.52
CA LEU A 38 3.75 13.34 17.24
C LEU A 38 3.41 12.63 18.54
N VAL A 39 2.12 12.58 18.87
CA VAL A 39 1.60 11.89 20.05
C VAL A 39 0.83 10.65 19.62
N LEU A 40 1.14 9.52 20.24
CA LEU A 40 0.47 8.25 20.01
C LEU A 40 -0.98 8.32 20.50
N ASN A 41 -1.93 8.00 19.64
CA ASN A 41 -3.28 7.68 20.05
C ASN A 41 -3.31 6.26 20.62
N ASP A 42 -3.77 6.08 21.86
CA ASP A 42 -3.83 4.79 22.55
C ASP A 42 -5.00 3.91 22.07
N GLU A 43 -5.93 4.48 21.32
CA GLU A 43 -6.97 3.75 20.58
C GLU A 43 -6.39 3.13 19.30
N GLY A 44 -5.77 1.95 19.45
CA GLY A 44 -5.30 1.17 18.31
C GLY A 44 -6.46 0.69 17.43
N ARG A 45 -6.36 0.91 16.12
CA ARG A 45 -7.27 0.33 15.12
C ARG A 45 -6.79 -1.05 14.69
N GLU A 46 -7.71 -1.87 14.19
CA GLU A 46 -7.32 -3.06 13.44
C GLU A 46 -6.36 -2.64 12.33
N VAL A 47 -5.28 -3.40 12.20
CA VAL A 47 -4.38 -3.22 11.06
C VAL A 47 -5.24 -3.47 9.84
N LYS A 48 -5.56 -2.42 9.10
CA LYS A 48 -5.96 -2.56 7.70
C LYS A 48 -4.73 -3.11 7.01
N GLU A 49 -4.56 -4.42 7.08
CA GLU A 49 -3.87 -5.11 6.01
C GLU A 49 -4.67 -4.67 4.79
N VAL A 50 -4.06 -3.83 3.95
CA VAL A 50 -4.55 -3.69 2.59
C VAL A 50 -4.25 -5.06 2.03
N ASP A 51 -5.12 -6.02 2.34
CA ASP A 51 -5.06 -7.37 1.85
C ASP A 51 -5.29 -7.22 0.37
N VAL A 52 -4.19 -7.01 -0.36
CA VAL A 52 -4.19 -6.99 -1.82
C VAL A 52 -4.77 -8.33 -2.31
N ALA A 53 -4.68 -9.39 -1.50
CA ALA A 53 -5.35 -10.68 -1.71
C ALA A 53 -6.88 -10.65 -1.58
N SER A 54 -7.46 -9.70 -0.85
CA SER A 54 -8.91 -9.52 -0.65
C SER A 54 -9.51 -8.49 -1.61
N ASP A 55 -8.75 -8.01 -2.59
CA ASP A 55 -9.27 -7.13 -3.63
C ASP A 55 -10.31 -7.89 -4.48
N PRO A 56 -11.57 -7.42 -4.56
CA PRO A 56 -12.59 -8.06 -5.39
C PRO A 56 -12.16 -8.19 -6.86
N ASP A 57 -11.29 -7.29 -7.34
CA ASP A 57 -10.77 -7.37 -8.71
C ASP A 57 -9.81 -8.55 -8.90
N LEU A 58 -9.11 -8.96 -7.84
CA LEU A 58 -8.20 -10.12 -7.85
C LEU A 58 -8.91 -11.43 -7.49
N ALA A 59 -10.17 -11.36 -7.05
CA ALA A 59 -10.97 -12.52 -6.70
C ALA A 59 -11.23 -13.41 -7.93
N GLY A 60 -10.72 -14.64 -7.89
CA GLY A 60 -10.85 -15.62 -8.98
C GLY A 60 -9.61 -15.78 -9.86
N ILE A 61 -8.57 -14.97 -9.67
CA ILE A 61 -7.33 -15.09 -10.44
C ILE A 61 -6.35 -16.00 -9.72
N SER A 62 -6.04 -17.14 -10.34
CA SER A 62 -5.17 -18.15 -9.75
C SER A 62 -3.68 -17.83 -9.95
N ARG A 63 -2.85 -18.31 -9.02
CA ARG A 63 -1.36 -18.24 -9.10
C ARG A 63 -0.82 -16.80 -9.14
N LEU A 64 -1.47 -15.85 -8.48
CA LEU A 64 -0.88 -14.55 -8.20
C LEU A 64 0.17 -14.72 -7.09
N THR A 65 1.33 -14.13 -7.31
CA THR A 65 2.42 -14.09 -6.32
C THR A 65 2.51 -12.69 -5.76
N GLU A 66 3.26 -12.50 -4.68
CA GLU A 66 3.57 -11.18 -4.09
C GLU A 66 3.94 -10.11 -5.13
N ASN A 67 4.79 -10.46 -6.11
CA ASN A 67 5.14 -9.54 -7.20
C ASN A 67 3.94 -9.05 -8.03
N HIS A 68 2.94 -9.90 -8.26
CA HIS A 68 1.73 -9.53 -9.00
C HIS A 68 0.84 -8.62 -8.15
N PHE A 69 0.73 -8.90 -6.85
CA PHE A 69 0.03 -8.03 -5.91
C PHE A 69 0.67 -6.65 -5.82
N ALA A 70 1.99 -6.58 -5.67
CA ALA A 70 2.74 -5.32 -5.66
C ALA A 70 2.58 -4.53 -6.98
N LEU A 71 2.66 -5.22 -8.11
CA LEU A 71 2.45 -4.61 -9.42
C LEU A 71 1.03 -4.02 -9.57
N TRP A 72 0.02 -4.80 -9.19
CA TRP A 72 -1.37 -4.37 -9.20
C TRP A 72 -1.60 -3.16 -8.29
N GLN A 73 -1.02 -3.18 -7.09
CA GLN A 73 -1.11 -2.09 -6.14
C GLN A 73 -0.48 -0.79 -6.66
N ALA A 74 0.69 -0.87 -7.33
CA ALA A 74 1.32 0.29 -7.95
C ALA A 74 0.44 0.91 -9.05
N ILE A 75 -0.15 0.07 -9.91
CA ILE A 75 -1.05 0.51 -10.98
C ILE A 75 -2.29 1.17 -10.41
N ARG A 76 -2.93 0.55 -9.41
CA ARG A 76 -4.12 1.09 -8.74
C ARG A 76 -3.84 2.43 -8.05
N SER A 77 -2.74 2.51 -7.31
CA SER A 77 -2.34 3.73 -6.59
C SER A 77 -2.15 4.92 -7.52
N ARG A 78 -1.35 4.74 -8.59
CA ARG A 78 -1.16 5.78 -9.62
C ARG A 78 -2.47 6.21 -10.26
N THR A 79 -3.32 5.24 -10.61
CA THR A 79 -4.60 5.54 -11.26
C THR A 79 -5.55 6.28 -10.32
N ALA A 80 -5.60 5.91 -9.03
CA ALA A 80 -6.42 6.59 -8.03
C ALA A 80 -5.96 8.05 -7.78
N ASN A 81 -4.65 8.30 -7.86
CA ASN A 81 -4.07 9.64 -7.72
C ASN A 81 -4.16 10.48 -9.01
N GLY A 82 -4.66 9.92 -10.12
CA GLY A 82 -4.69 10.58 -11.43
C GLY A 82 -3.31 10.79 -12.06
N GLU A 83 -2.31 10.05 -11.59
CA GLU A 83 -0.94 10.13 -12.09
C GLU A 83 -0.78 9.32 -13.38
N GLY A 84 0.22 9.69 -14.18
CA GLY A 84 0.60 8.90 -15.36
C GLY A 84 0.97 7.47 -14.97
N CYS A 85 0.24 6.49 -15.49
CA CYS A 85 0.54 5.07 -15.30
C CYS A 85 1.20 4.53 -16.57
N THR A 86 2.52 4.61 -16.65
CA THR A 86 3.31 4.03 -17.76
C THR A 86 4.15 2.86 -17.28
N ARG A 87 4.62 2.03 -18.21
CA ARG A 87 5.48 0.86 -17.90
C ARG A 87 6.76 1.26 -17.14
N SER A 88 7.39 2.38 -17.50
CA SER A 88 8.58 2.90 -16.83
C SER A 88 8.29 3.32 -15.38
N LEU A 89 7.22 4.09 -15.20
CA LEU A 89 6.80 4.60 -13.91
C LEU A 89 6.39 3.49 -12.94
N VAL A 90 5.64 2.50 -13.40
CA VAL A 90 5.25 1.35 -12.59
C VAL A 90 6.47 0.48 -12.23
N ARG A 91 7.46 0.40 -13.13
CA ARG A 91 8.72 -0.29 -12.86
C ARG A 91 9.53 0.39 -11.75
N ASP A 92 9.57 1.72 -11.75
CA ASP A 92 10.27 2.50 -10.73
C ASP A 92 9.60 2.38 -9.35
N ASP A 93 8.26 2.34 -9.29
CA ASP A 93 7.55 2.10 -8.03
C ASP A 93 7.85 0.71 -7.47
N MET A 94 7.82 -0.32 -8.31
CA MET A 94 8.16 -1.67 -7.88
C MET A 94 9.59 -1.76 -7.35
N ARG A 95 10.51 -1.00 -7.94
CA ARG A 95 11.89 -0.89 -7.45
C ARG A 95 11.96 -0.16 -6.11
N ALA A 96 11.19 0.91 -5.93
CA ALA A 96 11.09 1.64 -4.66
C ALA A 96 10.51 0.76 -3.54
N MET A 97 9.61 -0.17 -3.88
CA MET A 97 9.08 -1.20 -2.98
C MET A 97 10.06 -2.37 -2.72
N GLY A 98 11.23 -2.39 -3.35
CA GLY A 98 12.28 -3.40 -3.12
C GLY A 98 12.21 -4.65 -4.01
N PHE A 99 11.37 -4.67 -5.05
CA PHE A 99 11.25 -5.82 -5.95
C PHE A 99 12.30 -5.82 -7.07
N ASP A 100 12.82 -7.01 -7.42
CA ASP A 100 13.72 -7.17 -8.58
C ASP A 100 12.91 -7.22 -9.90
N VAL A 101 12.75 -6.04 -10.49
CA VAL A 101 12.03 -5.84 -11.76
C VAL A 101 12.82 -6.23 -13.01
N ASN A 102 14.12 -6.53 -12.92
CA ASN A 102 14.96 -6.67 -14.12
C ASN A 102 14.69 -7.95 -14.92
N LYS A 103 14.16 -9.01 -14.29
CA LYS A 103 14.05 -10.33 -14.91
C LYS A 103 12.64 -10.73 -15.30
N LYS A 104 11.62 -10.27 -14.58
CA LYS A 104 10.26 -10.84 -14.67
C LYS A 104 9.15 -9.81 -14.81
N PHE A 105 9.46 -8.51 -14.83
CA PHE A 105 8.48 -7.44 -14.88
C PHE A 105 7.49 -7.57 -16.05
N THR A 106 7.99 -7.81 -17.26
CA THR A 106 7.13 -8.03 -18.44
C THR A 106 6.22 -9.23 -18.27
N ARG A 107 6.70 -10.34 -17.68
CA ARG A 107 5.89 -11.55 -17.48
C ARG A 107 4.76 -11.33 -16.47
N TRP A 108 4.98 -10.48 -15.46
CA TRP A 108 3.95 -10.13 -14.49
C TRP A 108 2.89 -9.25 -15.15
N LEU A 109 3.30 -8.26 -15.96
CA LEU A 109 2.41 -7.42 -16.76
C LEU A 109 1.56 -8.24 -17.74
N ASP A 110 2.18 -9.11 -18.54
CA ASP A 110 1.48 -9.96 -19.50
C ASP A 110 0.44 -10.87 -18.80
N LYS A 111 0.73 -11.28 -17.56
CA LYS A 111 -0.21 -12.09 -16.78
C LYS A 111 -1.42 -11.28 -16.37
N LEU A 112 -1.22 -10.08 -15.80
CA LEU A 112 -2.34 -9.21 -15.41
C LEU A 112 -3.20 -8.81 -16.61
N GLU A 113 -2.59 -8.62 -17.79
CA GLU A 113 -3.33 -8.37 -19.03
C GLU A 113 -4.15 -9.59 -19.46
N LYS A 114 -3.55 -10.77 -19.49
CA LYS A 114 -4.23 -12.03 -19.86
C LYS A 114 -5.38 -12.38 -18.94
N ASP A 115 -5.21 -12.11 -17.65
CA ASP A 115 -6.23 -12.33 -16.63
C ASP A 115 -7.30 -11.22 -16.62
N GLY A 116 -7.20 -10.21 -17.51
CA GLY A 116 -8.22 -9.19 -17.70
C GLY A 116 -8.25 -8.10 -16.62
N LEU A 117 -7.15 -7.90 -15.89
CA LEU A 117 -7.04 -6.87 -14.86
C LEU A 117 -6.61 -5.52 -15.41
N ILE A 118 -5.73 -5.53 -16.41
CA ILE A 118 -5.16 -4.33 -17.00
C ILE A 118 -5.28 -4.37 -18.52
N ALA A 119 -5.30 -3.20 -19.14
CA ALA A 119 -5.17 -3.02 -20.57
C ALA A 119 -4.03 -2.05 -20.86
N PHE A 120 -3.35 -2.26 -22.00
CA PHE A 120 -2.35 -1.33 -22.51
C PHE A 120 -2.97 -0.40 -23.55
N ASP A 121 -2.75 0.90 -23.38
CA ASP A 121 -2.98 1.93 -24.39
C ASP A 121 -1.61 2.48 -24.81
N GLY A 122 -0.96 1.77 -25.73
CA GLY A 122 0.44 2.02 -26.11
C GLY A 122 1.39 1.78 -24.92
N GLU A 123 1.93 2.87 -24.37
CA GLU A 123 2.83 2.83 -23.19
C GLU A 123 2.09 2.97 -21.85
N ARG A 124 0.81 3.41 -21.90
CA ARG A 124 -0.02 3.58 -20.72
C ARG A 124 -0.67 2.28 -20.29
N ILE A 125 -0.80 2.10 -18.99
CA ILE A 125 -1.43 0.96 -18.34
C ILE A 125 -2.70 1.47 -17.66
N MET A 126 -3.83 0.81 -17.92
CA MET A 126 -5.10 1.17 -17.29
C MET A 126 -5.75 -0.07 -16.65
N PRO A 127 -6.21 0.02 -15.38
CA PRO A 127 -6.97 -1.05 -14.76
C PRO A 127 -8.37 -1.17 -15.40
N LEU A 128 -8.77 -2.39 -15.77
CA LEU A 128 -10.03 -2.66 -16.46
C LEU A 128 -11.26 -2.50 -15.55
N SER A 129 -11.10 -2.64 -14.23
CA SER A 129 -12.16 -2.39 -13.24
C SER A 129 -12.74 -0.97 -13.31
N GLN A 130 -11.98 0.00 -13.85
CA GLN A 130 -12.42 1.38 -14.03
C GLN A 130 -13.06 1.64 -15.41
N ARG A 131 -12.81 0.79 -16.41
CA ARG A 131 -13.38 0.96 -17.77
C ARG A 131 -14.90 0.79 -17.78
N ASN A 132 -15.45 -0.03 -16.88
CA ASN A 132 -16.89 -0.27 -16.77
C ASN A 132 -17.65 0.81 -15.97
N LYS A 133 -16.97 1.82 -15.41
CA LYS A 133 -17.62 2.90 -14.63
C LYS A 133 -17.84 4.21 -15.38
N VAL A 134 -17.34 4.32 -16.62
CA VAL A 134 -17.44 5.54 -17.45
C VAL A 134 -18.38 5.32 -18.65
N GLY A 135 -19.32 4.39 -18.54
CA GLY A 135 -20.25 4.03 -19.60
C GLY A 135 -21.64 3.69 -19.08
N ASP A 136 -22.27 4.65 -18.39
CA ASP A 136 -23.73 4.83 -18.36
C ASP A 136 -24.02 6.34 -18.42
#